data_AF-A0A9D6XQ46-F1
#
_entry.id   AF-A0A9D6XQ46-F1
#
_cell.length_a   1.000
_cell.length_b   1.000
_cell.length_c   1.000
_cell.angle_alpha   90.00
_cell.angle_beta   90.00
_cell.angle_gamma   90.00
#
_symmetry.space_group_name_H-M   'P 1'
#
loop_
_entity.id
_entity.type
_entity.pdbx_description
1 polymer ?
#
loop_
_entity_poly.entity_id
_entity_poly.type
_entity_poly.pdbx_seq_one_letter_code
_entity_poly.pdbx_strand_id
1 'polypeptide(L)'
;MAFIPREMKFYELFREQASNIHKAAQMLADLFDNYQDVDKRVAEIKFAEHKGDQLTHELMMKLNQTFITPFDREDIHALGSALDDVMDLVDAAASRFLTYKVTSVTPGARQLSKVILHGTEILNKAVGELERPQQ
;
A
#
# COMPACT_ATOMS: atom_id res chain seq x y z
N MET A 1 -17.53 -25.50 -2.98
CA MET A 1 -16.40 -24.69 -3.50
C MET A 1 -16.98 -23.62 -4.40
N ALA A 2 -16.96 -22.36 -3.97
CA ALA A 2 -17.44 -21.25 -4.79
C ALA A 2 -16.40 -20.96 -5.89
N PHE A 3 -16.83 -21.04 -7.15
CA PHE A 3 -16.06 -20.57 -8.29
C PHE A 3 -16.10 -19.03 -8.25
N ILE A 4 -15.07 -18.40 -7.68
CA ILE A 4 -14.90 -16.94 -7.82
C ILE A 4 -14.39 -16.70 -9.25
N PRO A 5 -15.10 -15.94 -10.10
CA PRO A 5 -14.62 -15.55 -11.41
C PRO A 5 -13.22 -14.94 -11.32
N ARG A 6 -12.32 -15.33 -12.23
CA ARG A 6 -10.90 -14.91 -12.16
C ARG A 6 -10.73 -13.38 -12.10
N GLU A 7 -11.63 -12.65 -12.74
CA GLU A 7 -11.73 -11.18 -12.79
C GLU A 7 -11.93 -10.53 -11.41
N MET A 8 -12.83 -11.06 -10.57
CA MET A 8 -13.10 -10.52 -9.21
C MET A 8 -11.83 -10.47 -8.34
N LYS A 9 -10.92 -11.42 -8.54
CA LYS A 9 -9.71 -11.51 -7.71
C LYS A 9 -8.71 -10.38 -7.98
N PHE A 10 -8.66 -9.80 -9.19
CA PHE A 10 -7.76 -8.66 -9.45
C PHE A 10 -8.17 -7.45 -8.60
N TYR A 11 -9.47 -7.14 -8.60
CA TYR A 11 -10.02 -6.05 -7.79
C TYR A 11 -9.87 -6.30 -6.29
N GLU A 12 -10.03 -7.55 -5.83
CA GLU A 12 -9.75 -7.93 -4.44
C GLU A 12 -8.29 -7.66 -4.07
N LEU A 13 -7.32 -8.10 -4.89
CA LEU A 13 -5.90 -7.89 -4.63
C LEU A 13 -5.54 -6.40 -4.58
N PHE A 14 -6.08 -5.59 -5.49
CA PHE A 14 -5.89 -4.14 -5.45
C PHE A 14 -6.45 -3.51 -4.17
N ARG A 15 -7.67 -3.89 -3.75
CA ARG A 15 -8.27 -3.40 -2.51
C ARG A 15 -7.47 -3.81 -1.28
N GLU A 16 -7.01 -5.05 -1.24
CA GLU A 16 -6.17 -5.55 -0.14
C GLU A 16 -4.86 -4.76 -0.07
N GLN A 17 -4.23 -4.47 -1.20
CA GLN A 17 -3.01 -3.69 -1.27
C GLN A 17 -3.23 -2.23 -0.86
N ALA A 18 -4.28 -1.58 -1.38
CA ALA A 18 -4.61 -0.21 -1.02
C ALA A 18 -4.97 -0.05 0.47
N SER A 19 -5.68 -1.03 1.04
CA SER A 19 -5.96 -1.09 2.48
C SER A 19 -4.70 -1.28 3.32
N ASN A 20 -3.78 -2.14 2.86
CA ASN A 20 -2.49 -2.37 3.50
C ASN A 20 -1.62 -1.09 3.51
N ILE A 21 -1.53 -0.41 2.36
CA ILE A 21 -0.85 0.89 2.22
C ILE A 21 -1.45 1.93 3.18
N HIS A 22 -2.78 2.05 3.22
CA HIS A 22 -3.42 3.01 4.11
C HIS A 22 -3.12 2.72 5.58
N LYS A 23 -3.09 1.44 5.97
CA LYS A 23 -2.71 1.02 7.32
C LYS A 23 -1.24 1.36 7.62
N ALA A 24 -0.32 1.14 6.69
CA ALA A 24 1.08 1.52 6.84
C ALA A 24 1.26 3.04 6.98
N ALA A 25 0.50 3.83 6.22
CA ALA A 25 0.50 5.29 6.35
C ALA A 25 -0.05 5.77 7.70
N GLN A 26 -1.05 5.07 8.27
CA GLN A 26 -1.53 5.35 9.63
C GLN A 26 -0.43 5.08 10.66
N MET A 27 0.29 3.96 10.54
CA MET A 27 1.43 3.63 11.41
C MET A 27 2.55 4.67 11.30
N LEU A 28 2.89 5.11 10.07
CA LEU A 28 3.88 6.16 9.85
C LEU A 28 3.47 7.49 10.49
N ALA A 29 2.21 7.89 10.30
CA ALA A 29 1.68 9.12 10.87
C ALA A 29 1.67 9.08 12.40
N ASP A 30 1.34 7.93 12.99
CA ASP A 30 1.37 7.71 14.42
C ASP A 30 2.82 7.67 14.97
N LEU A 31 3.75 7.03 14.27
CA LEU A 31 5.19 7.08 14.58
C LEU A 31 5.69 8.53 14.62
N PHE A 32 5.29 9.34 13.65
CA PHE A 32 5.73 10.72 13.57
C PHE A 32 5.06 11.62 14.62
N ASP A 33 3.83 11.27 15.02
CA ASP A 33 3.13 11.99 16.07
C ASP A 33 3.66 11.68 17.47
N ASN A 34 3.92 10.39 17.70
CA ASN A 34 4.35 9.80 18.96
C ASN A 34 5.69 9.10 18.73
N TYR A 35 6.77 9.88 18.69
CA TYR A 35 8.11 9.40 18.35
C TYR A 35 8.78 8.66 19.51
N GLN A 36 8.25 7.48 19.80
CA GLN A 36 8.67 6.54 20.84
C GLN A 36 8.67 5.12 20.26
N ASP A 37 9.39 4.18 20.88
CA ASP A 37 9.48 2.79 20.45
C ASP A 37 9.79 2.64 18.94
N VAL A 38 10.66 3.50 18.42
CA VAL A 38 10.88 3.71 16.98
C VAL A 38 11.25 2.40 16.29
N ASP A 39 12.18 1.61 16.85
CA ASP A 39 12.59 0.32 16.28
C ASP A 39 11.41 -0.64 16.09
N LYS A 40 10.55 -0.75 17.11
CA LYS A 40 9.37 -1.61 17.06
C LYS A 40 8.37 -1.14 16.01
N ARG A 41 8.07 0.16 15.99
CA ARG A 41 7.08 0.75 15.07
C ARG A 41 7.54 0.69 13.61
N VAL A 42 8.84 0.89 13.36
CA VAL A 42 9.41 0.70 12.02
C VAL A 42 9.34 -0.77 11.62
N ALA A 43 9.61 -1.72 12.52
CA ALA A 43 9.44 -3.14 12.22
C ALA A 43 7.98 -3.53 11.90
N GLU A 44 7.00 -2.90 12.54
CA GLU A 44 5.56 -3.07 12.21
C GLU A 44 5.24 -2.55 10.80
N ILE A 45 5.82 -1.41 10.39
CA ILE A 45 5.68 -0.88 9.03
C ILE A 45 6.36 -1.83 8.03
N LYS A 46 7.54 -2.38 8.37
CA LYS A 46 8.24 -3.35 7.52
C LYS A 46 7.43 -4.63 7.32
N PHE A 47 6.72 -5.08 8.35
CA PHE A 47 5.79 -6.20 8.22
C PHE A 47 4.64 -5.89 7.26
N ALA A 48 4.13 -4.65 7.27
CA ALA A 48 3.15 -4.21 6.29
C ALA A 48 3.72 -4.18 4.86
N GLU A 49 4.97 -3.75 4.67
CA GLU A 49 5.64 -3.82 3.36
C GLU A 49 5.79 -5.26 2.85
N HIS A 50 6.27 -6.18 3.68
CA HIS A 50 6.37 -7.60 3.29
C HIS A 50 5.02 -8.22 2.92
N LYS A 51 3.93 -7.81 3.59
CA LYS A 51 2.59 -8.20 3.17
C LYS A 51 2.24 -7.58 1.81
N GLY A 52 2.66 -6.34 1.56
CA GLY A 52 2.48 -5.67 0.28
C GLY A 52 3.18 -6.38 -0.86
N ASP A 53 4.45 -6.75 -0.69
CA ASP A 53 5.23 -7.53 -1.66
C ASP A 53 4.52 -8.84 -2.04
N GLN A 54 3.95 -9.52 -1.04
CA GLN A 54 3.21 -10.77 -1.26
C GLN A 54 1.96 -10.55 -2.13
N LEU A 55 1.23 -9.46 -1.88
CA LEU A 55 0.05 -9.10 -2.67
C LEU A 55 0.42 -8.72 -4.10
N THR A 56 1.48 -7.91 -4.28
CA THR A 56 2.02 -7.56 -5.59
C THR A 56 2.49 -8.80 -6.34
N HIS A 57 3.20 -9.71 -5.67
CA HIS A 57 3.63 -10.97 -6.26
C HIS A 57 2.45 -11.85 -6.70
N GLU A 58 1.43 -12.00 -5.85
CA GLU A 58 0.20 -12.75 -6.18
C GLU A 58 -0.50 -12.12 -7.40
N LEU A 59 -0.60 -10.79 -7.46
CA LEU A 59 -1.17 -10.06 -8.58
C LEU A 59 -0.43 -10.35 -9.88
N MET A 60 0.91 -10.24 -9.88
CA MET A 60 1.73 -10.46 -11.08
C MET A 60 1.68 -11.92 -11.53
N MET A 61 1.74 -12.87 -10.60
CA MET A 61 1.57 -14.28 -10.89
C MET A 61 0.20 -14.55 -11.53
N LYS A 62 -0.86 -13.96 -10.99
CA LYS A 62 -2.20 -14.15 -11.52
C LYS A 62 -2.39 -13.51 -12.89
N LEU A 63 -1.81 -12.33 -13.10
CA LEU A 63 -1.79 -11.67 -14.39
C LEU A 63 -1.14 -12.58 -15.44
N ASN A 64 0.04 -13.14 -15.15
CA ASN A 64 0.76 -14.04 -16.05
C ASN A 64 0.00 -15.34 -16.38
N GLN A 65 -0.85 -15.83 -15.46
CA GLN A 65 -1.60 -17.08 -15.61
C GLN A 65 -3.03 -16.90 -16.16
N THR A 66 -3.42 -15.68 -16.49
CA THR A 66 -4.79 -15.35 -16.90
C THR A 66 -4.78 -14.86 -18.34
N PHE A 67 -5.54 -15.51 -19.22
CA PHE A 67 -5.60 -15.14 -20.64
C PHE A 67 -6.54 -13.94 -20.89
N ILE A 68 -7.72 -13.94 -20.26
CA ILE A 68 -8.71 -12.85 -20.35
C ILE A 68 -8.66 -12.02 -19.08
N THR A 69 -8.30 -10.73 -19.20
CA THR A 69 -8.22 -9.78 -18.09
C THR A 69 -9.44 -8.88 -18.04
N PRO A 70 -9.83 -8.36 -16.85
CA PRO A 70 -11.03 -7.54 -16.70
C PRO A 70 -10.90 -6.15 -17.36
N PHE A 71 -9.68 -5.67 -17.54
CA PHE A 71 -9.32 -4.50 -18.34
C PHE A 71 -7.91 -4.69 -18.91
N ASP A 72 -7.31 -3.64 -19.46
CA ASP A 72 -6.00 -3.74 -20.11
C ASP A 72 -4.93 -4.31 -19.17
N ARG A 73 -4.13 -5.25 -19.68
CA ARG A 73 -3.10 -5.95 -18.92
C ARG A 73 -1.99 -5.02 -18.46
N GLU A 74 -1.59 -4.09 -19.31
CA GLU A 74 -0.53 -3.13 -19.01
C GLU A 74 -1.00 -2.20 -17.89
N ASP A 75 -2.28 -1.81 -17.89
CA ASP A 75 -2.89 -1.03 -16.81
C ASP A 75 -2.96 -1.80 -15.49
N ILE A 76 -3.29 -3.10 -15.51
CA ILE A 76 -3.27 -3.95 -14.29
C ILE A 76 -1.86 -3.99 -13.71
N HIS A 77 -0.85 -4.20 -14.56
CA HIS A 77 0.54 -4.24 -14.14
C HIS A 77 0.98 -2.89 -13.59
N ALA A 78 0.74 -1.80 -14.33
CA ALA A 78 1.13 -0.44 -13.95
C ALA A 78 0.49 -0.02 -12.63
N LEU A 79 -0.81 -0.30 -12.43
CA LEU A 79 -1.49 -0.03 -11.17
C LEU A 79 -0.89 -0.86 -10.02
N GLY A 80 -0.63 -2.14 -10.24
CA GLY A 80 0.01 -3.02 -9.26
C GLY A 80 1.35 -2.49 -8.79
N SER A 81 2.24 -2.17 -9.73
CA SER A 81 3.55 -1.58 -9.44
C SER A 81 3.45 -0.23 -8.77
N ALA A 82 2.54 0.64 -9.20
CA ALA A 82 2.39 1.97 -8.58
C ALA A 82 1.88 1.90 -7.13
N LEU A 83 1.03 0.93 -6.80
CA LEU A 83 0.63 0.68 -5.41
C LEU A 83 1.80 0.18 -4.57
N ASP A 84 2.58 -0.75 -5.11
CA ASP A 84 3.82 -1.28 -4.50
C ASP A 84 4.81 -0.15 -4.16
N ASP A 85 5.08 0.74 -5.13
CA ASP A 85 5.97 1.89 -4.95
C ASP A 85 5.53 2.78 -3.76
N VAL A 86 4.21 2.97 -3.57
CA VAL A 86 3.70 3.75 -2.43
C VAL A 86 3.98 3.03 -1.12
N MET A 87 3.79 1.70 -1.05
CA MET A 87 4.07 0.89 0.14
C MET A 87 5.57 0.97 0.50
N ASP A 88 6.43 0.79 -0.49
CA ASP A 88 7.89 0.86 -0.35
C ASP A 88 8.36 2.24 0.12
N LEU A 89 7.79 3.31 -0.42
CA LEU A 89 8.13 4.67 -0.01
C LEU A 89 7.71 4.97 1.44
N VAL A 90 6.60 4.38 1.92
CA VAL A 90 6.18 4.47 3.33
C VAL A 90 7.18 3.74 4.24
N ASP A 91 7.58 2.51 3.89
CA ASP A 91 8.61 1.76 4.63
C ASP A 91 9.95 2.48 4.62
N ALA A 92 10.41 2.94 3.45
CA ALA A 92 11.66 3.64 3.30
C ALA A 92 11.70 4.93 4.13
N ALA A 93 10.58 5.67 4.20
CA ALA A 93 10.47 6.85 5.04
C ALA A 93 10.65 6.50 6.52
N ALA A 94 10.00 5.44 7.02
CA ALA A 94 10.12 4.97 8.39
C ALA A 94 11.55 4.48 8.71
N SER A 95 12.10 3.62 7.85
CA SER A 95 13.41 3.01 7.99
C SER A 95 14.55 4.04 8.02
N ARG A 96 14.45 5.12 7.23
CA ARG A 96 15.45 6.20 7.22
C ARG A 96 15.60 6.91 8.57
N PHE A 97 14.54 6.98 9.40
CA PHE A 97 14.66 7.58 10.73
C PHE A 97 15.58 6.76 11.65
N LEU A 98 15.55 5.43 11.53
CA LEU A 98 16.52 4.56 12.22
C LEU A 98 17.90 4.66 11.60
N THR A 99 18.01 4.51 10.28
CA THR A 99 19.30 4.49 9.57
C THR A 99 20.10 5.76 9.83
N TYR A 100 19.44 6.93 9.83
CA TYR A 100 20.08 8.22 10.09
C TYR A 100 20.09 8.63 11.57
N LYS A 101 19.62 7.76 12.48
CA LYS A 101 19.59 8.01 13.93
C LYS A 101 18.89 9.33 14.27
N VAL A 102 17.77 9.59 13.61
CA VAL A 102 16.98 10.79 13.83
C VAL A 102 16.44 10.77 15.26
N THR A 103 16.71 11.84 16.01
CA THR A 103 16.34 11.93 17.44
C THR A 103 14.98 12.59 17.67
N SER A 104 14.46 13.33 16.69
CA SER A 104 13.14 13.96 16.76
C SER A 104 12.56 14.21 15.37
N VAL A 105 11.23 14.20 15.29
CA VAL A 105 10.48 14.44 14.05
C VAL A 105 10.24 15.94 13.91
N THR A 106 10.61 16.51 12.77
CA THR A 106 10.35 17.92 12.49
C THR A 106 8.85 18.19 12.26
N PRO A 107 8.35 19.41 12.52
CA PRO A 107 6.97 19.76 12.21
C PRO A 107 6.60 19.53 10.73
N GLY A 108 7.55 19.79 9.81
CA GLY A 108 7.36 19.54 8.38
C GLY A 108 7.20 18.07 8.04
N ALA A 109 8.03 17.19 8.62
CA ALA A 109 7.90 15.74 8.42
C ALA A 109 6.58 15.20 8.95
N ARG A 110 6.13 15.68 10.11
CA ARG A 110 4.81 15.38 10.68
C ARG A 110 3.68 15.82 9.76
N GLN A 111 3.76 17.02 9.19
CA GLN A 111 2.75 17.49 8.24
C GLN A 111 2.73 16.65 6.96
N LEU A 112 3.90 16.26 6.45
CA LEU A 112 4.01 15.40 5.26
C LEU A 112 3.41 14.01 5.51
N SER A 113 3.58 13.41 6.70
CA SER A 113 2.94 12.12 7.00
C SER A 113 1.41 12.22 7.03
N LYS A 114 0.84 13.38 7.41
CA LYS A 114 -0.61 13.62 7.29
C LYS A 114 -1.08 13.75 5.84
N VAL A 115 -0.27 14.38 4.97
CA VAL A 115 -0.55 14.44 3.52
C VAL A 115 -0.54 13.05 2.91
N ILE A 116 0.46 12.22 3.25
CA ILE A 116 0.54 10.82 2.81
C ILE A 116 -0.69 10.04 3.31
N LEU A 117 -1.02 10.15 4.60
CA LEU A 117 -2.19 9.47 5.17
C LEU A 117 -3.48 9.83 4.43
N HIS A 118 -3.71 11.12 4.17
CA HIS A 118 -4.88 11.56 3.43
C HIS A 118 -4.88 11.07 1.97
N GLY A 119 -3.72 11.11 1.30
CA GLY A 119 -3.57 10.58 -0.06
C GLY A 119 -3.90 9.09 -0.14
N THR A 120 -3.43 8.29 0.82
CA THR A 120 -3.74 6.85 0.89
C THR A 120 -5.20 6.57 1.22
N GLU A 121 -5.88 7.45 1.96
CA GLU A 121 -7.32 7.36 2.20
C GLU A 121 -8.11 7.51 0.89
N ILE A 122 -7.75 8.53 0.09
CA ILE A 122 -8.36 8.77 -1.23
C ILE A 122 -8.07 7.61 -2.17
N LEU A 123 -6.81 7.15 -2.21
CA LEU A 123 -6.38 6.01 -3.02
C LEU A 123 -7.20 4.75 -2.69
N ASN A 124 -7.35 4.43 -1.40
CA ASN A 124 -8.11 3.26 -0.95
C ASN A 124 -9.59 3.34 -1.37
N LYS A 125 -10.19 4.53 -1.27
CA LYS A 125 -11.56 4.77 -1.78
C LYS A 125 -11.63 4.59 -3.30
N ALA A 126 -10.73 5.21 -4.06
CA ALA A 126 -10.72 5.16 -5.51
C ALA A 126 -10.55 3.72 -6.04
N VAL A 127 -9.62 2.96 -5.46
CA VAL A 127 -9.42 1.54 -5.78
C VAL A 127 -10.65 0.70 -5.44
N GLY A 128 -11.35 1.03 -4.35
CA GLY A 128 -12.61 0.39 -3.96
C GLY A 128 -13.74 0.56 -4.98
N GLU A 129 -13.70 1.61 -5.80
CA GLU A 129 -14.71 1.90 -6.83
C GLU A 129 -14.44 1.19 -8.17
N LEU A 130 -13.25 0.58 -8.38
CA LEU A 130 -12.88 -0.06 -9.65
C LEU A 130 -13.80 -1.22 -10.07
N GLU A 131 -14.44 -1.89 -9.10
CA GLU A 131 -15.38 -2.99 -9.38
C GLU A 131 -16.77 -2.50 -9.81
N ARG A 132 -17.09 -1.21 -9.60
CA ARG A 132 -18.41 -0.67 -9.93
C ARG A 132 -18.45 -0.26 -11.41
N PRO A 133 -19.31 -0.87 -12.24
CA PRO A 133 -19.53 -0.34 -13.58
C PRO A 133 -20.07 1.09 -13.48
N GLN A 134 -19.47 2.01 -14.25
CA GLN A 134 -20.04 3.34 -14.47
C GLN A 134 -21.42 3.14 -15.09
N GLN A 135 -22.47 3.52 -14.36
CA GLN A 135 -23.83 3.61 -14.90
C GLN A 135 -23.94 4.77 -15.87
#